data_AF-A0A6L8W769-F1
#
_entry.id   AF-A0A6L8W769-F1
#
_cell.length_a   1.000
_cell.length_b   1.000
_cell.length_c   1.000
_cell.angle_alpha   90.00
_cell.angle_beta   90.00
_cell.angle_gamma   90.00
#
_symmetry.space_group_name_H-M   'P 1'
#
loop_
_entity.id
_entity.type
_entity.pdbx_description
1 polymer ?
#
loop_
_entity_poly.entity_id
_entity_poly.type
_entity_poly.pdbx_seq_one_letter_code
_entity_poly.pdbx_strand_id
1 'polypeptide(L)'
;MYVSNEKLLSLKVFYLGRKITKNLQSIVDALKMVDAACEKLERQVSHKQRKRLVFYYLLGSEISRGDEKSIIYRQKAKRVADDIKCMSYYYYMRIKEATSLSKKVDGFSSGVIRSIGAQDDGYQVEVNRFGGVRSITDNASRAVEVDLNRLSPKNRDFLESTNLMKMLKHHGINYP
;
A
#
# COMPACT_ATOMS: atom_id res chain seq x y z
N MET A 1 18.69 -13.11 1.99
CA MET A 1 17.62 -12.81 2.98
C MET A 1 16.29 -13.17 2.34
N TYR A 2 15.51 -14.07 2.94
CA TYR A 2 14.20 -14.45 2.41
C TYR A 2 13.16 -13.44 2.91
N VAL A 3 12.70 -12.54 2.03
CA VAL A 3 11.61 -11.62 2.37
C VAL A 3 10.30 -12.38 2.27
N SER A 4 9.47 -12.32 3.32
CA SER A 4 8.19 -13.01 3.28
C SER A 4 7.27 -12.43 2.20
N ASN A 5 6.53 -13.30 1.51
CA ASN A 5 5.59 -12.88 0.48
C ASN A 5 4.53 -11.90 1.02
N GLU A 6 4.17 -12.01 2.29
CA GLU A 6 3.18 -11.13 2.92
C GLU A 6 3.72 -9.72 3.16
N LYS A 7 5.00 -9.57 3.57
CA LYS A 7 5.65 -8.25 3.64
C LYS A 7 5.70 -7.59 2.25
N LEU A 8 6.04 -8.35 1.20
CA LEU A 8 6.03 -7.85 -0.19
C LEU A 8 4.63 -7.47 -0.67
N LEU A 9 3.59 -8.24 -0.32
CA LEU A 9 2.21 -7.90 -0.68
C LEU A 9 1.78 -6.59 -0.02
N SER A 10 2.12 -6.37 1.26
CA SER A 10 1.78 -5.13 1.96
C SER A 10 2.52 -3.92 1.40
N LEU A 11 3.80 -4.07 1.05
CA LEU A 11 4.55 -3.03 0.34
C LEU A 11 3.95 -2.75 -1.03
N LYS A 12 3.55 -3.80 -1.75
CA LYS A 12 2.91 -3.65 -3.06
C LYS A 12 1.63 -2.86 -2.97
N VAL A 13 0.78 -3.14 -1.98
CA VAL A 13 -0.44 -2.36 -1.70
C VAL A 13 -0.10 -0.88 -1.57
N PHE A 14 0.87 -0.56 -0.72
CA PHE A 14 1.26 0.83 -0.47
C PHE A 14 1.75 1.51 -1.74
N TYR A 15 2.81 1.01 -2.38
CA TYR A 15 3.39 1.66 -3.56
C TYR A 15 2.43 1.73 -4.75
N LEU A 16 1.66 0.66 -5.00
CA LEU A 16 0.67 0.66 -6.08
C LEU A 16 -0.46 1.64 -5.79
N GLY A 17 -0.95 1.69 -4.55
CA GLY A 17 -1.97 2.65 -4.11
C GLY A 17 -1.50 4.08 -4.31
N ARG A 18 -0.29 4.44 -3.82
CA ARG A 18 0.28 5.78 -4.04
C ARG A 18 0.40 6.10 -5.53
N LYS A 19 0.92 5.18 -6.33
CA LYS A 19 1.07 5.36 -7.79
C LYS A 19 -0.27 5.63 -8.48
N ILE A 20 -1.34 4.93 -8.09
CA ILE A 20 -2.70 5.16 -8.62
C ILE A 20 -3.21 6.54 -8.21
N THR A 21 -3.06 6.92 -6.93
CA THR A 21 -3.57 8.20 -6.41
C THR A 21 -2.88 9.43 -7.00
N LYS A 22 -1.71 9.29 -7.64
CA LYS A 22 -1.05 10.38 -8.37
C LYS A 22 -1.79 10.80 -9.64
N ASN A 23 -2.74 10.00 -10.13
CA ASN A 23 -3.57 10.31 -11.30
C ASN A 23 -5.06 10.22 -10.93
N LEU A 24 -5.71 11.37 -10.76
CA LEU A 24 -7.12 11.46 -10.32
C LEU A 24 -8.09 10.67 -11.21
N GLN A 25 -7.91 10.72 -12.53
CA GLN A 25 -8.75 9.96 -13.48
C GLN A 25 -8.62 8.44 -13.26
N SER A 26 -7.45 7.98 -12.80
CA SER A 26 -7.18 6.57 -12.53
C SER A 26 -7.82 6.06 -11.22
N ILE A 27 -8.19 6.94 -10.29
CA ILE A 27 -8.72 6.54 -8.98
C ILE A 27 -10.07 5.84 -9.12
N VAL A 28 -11.00 6.44 -9.87
CA VAL A 28 -12.36 5.91 -10.04
C VAL A 28 -12.32 4.54 -10.71
N ASP A 29 -11.58 4.42 -11.82
CA ASP A 29 -11.48 3.17 -12.56
C ASP A 29 -10.73 2.10 -11.75
N ALA A 30 -9.68 2.47 -11.02
CA ALA A 30 -8.97 1.53 -10.15
C ALA A 30 -9.86 1.02 -9.01
N LEU A 31 -10.71 1.88 -8.41
CA LEU A 31 -11.65 1.44 -7.38
C LEU A 31 -12.70 0.48 -7.94
N LYS A 32 -13.24 0.73 -9.14
CA LYS A 32 -14.16 -0.20 -9.80
C LYS A 32 -13.49 -1.56 -10.08
N MET A 33 -12.24 -1.54 -10.55
CA MET A 33 -11.43 -2.75 -10.75
C MET A 33 -11.20 -3.52 -9.45
N VAL A 34 -10.89 -2.82 -8.36
CA VAL A 34 -10.72 -3.40 -7.03
C VAL A 34 -12.03 -4.01 -6.52
N ASP A 35 -13.15 -3.31 -6.66
CA ASP A 35 -14.47 -3.78 -6.24
C ASP A 35 -14.86 -5.05 -7.00
N ALA A 36 -14.74 -5.06 -8.32
CA ALA A 36 -14.99 -6.25 -9.14
C ALA A 36 -14.09 -7.43 -8.75
N ALA A 37 -12.83 -7.18 -8.41
CA ALA A 37 -11.93 -8.20 -7.92
C ALA A 37 -12.36 -8.76 -6.56
N CYS A 38 -12.81 -7.89 -5.65
CA CYS A 38 -13.30 -8.29 -4.34
C CYS A 38 -14.56 -9.16 -4.48
N GLU A 39 -15.56 -8.72 -5.23
CA GLU A 39 -16.81 -9.47 -5.46
C GLU A 39 -16.55 -10.89 -6.01
N LYS A 40 -15.63 -11.01 -6.97
CA LYS A 40 -15.25 -12.30 -7.53
C LYS A 40 -14.56 -13.21 -6.51
N LEU A 41 -13.71 -12.64 -5.66
CA LEU A 41 -12.91 -13.38 -4.69
C LEU A 41 -13.65 -13.68 -3.37
N GLU A 42 -14.67 -12.90 -3.01
CA GLU A 42 -15.51 -13.12 -1.82
C GLU A 42 -16.17 -14.51 -1.86
N ARG A 43 -16.49 -15.03 -3.06
CA ARG A 43 -17.10 -16.35 -3.27
C ARG A 43 -16.12 -17.51 -3.20
N GLN A 44 -14.82 -17.23 -3.05
CA GLN A 44 -13.77 -18.25 -3.13
C GLN A 44 -13.33 -18.71 -1.73
N VAL A 45 -13.25 -20.03 -1.53
CA VAL A 45 -12.87 -20.63 -0.23
C VAL A 45 -11.37 -20.89 -0.07
N SER A 46 -10.64 -21.03 -1.18
CA SER A 46 -9.22 -21.41 -1.10
C SER A 46 -8.36 -20.34 -0.43
N HIS A 47 -7.41 -20.78 0.41
CA HIS A 47 -6.51 -19.90 1.16
C HIS A 47 -5.79 -18.89 0.26
N LYS A 48 -5.31 -19.34 -0.91
CA LYS A 48 -4.64 -18.49 -1.90
C LYS A 48 -5.56 -17.37 -2.42
N GLN A 49 -6.82 -17.66 -2.70
CA GLN A 49 -7.78 -16.65 -3.18
C GLN A 49 -8.18 -15.69 -2.05
N ARG A 50 -8.31 -16.20 -0.82
CA ARG A 50 -8.54 -15.35 0.37
C ARG A 50 -7.36 -14.40 0.63
N LYS A 51 -6.11 -14.83 0.43
CA LYS A 51 -4.95 -13.90 0.47
C LYS A 51 -5.03 -12.80 -0.59
N ARG A 52 -5.47 -13.15 -1.81
CA ARG A 52 -5.71 -12.16 -2.88
C ARG A 52 -6.82 -11.19 -2.50
N LEU A 53 -7.89 -11.67 -1.86
CA LEU A 53 -8.98 -10.83 -1.36
C LEU A 53 -8.47 -9.81 -0.33
N VAL A 54 -7.63 -10.24 0.63
CA VAL A 54 -6.96 -9.32 1.58
C VAL A 54 -6.18 -8.26 0.82
N PHE A 55 -5.38 -8.64 -0.19
CA PHE A 55 -4.62 -7.70 -1.01
C PHE A 55 -5.52 -6.64 -1.67
N TYR A 56 -6.62 -7.03 -2.31
CA TYR A 56 -7.50 -6.09 -3.00
C TYR A 56 -8.24 -5.16 -2.03
N TYR A 57 -8.72 -5.66 -0.89
CA TYR A 57 -9.29 -4.76 0.12
C TYR A 57 -8.26 -3.77 0.65
N LEU A 58 -7.04 -4.21 0.95
CA LEU A 58 -5.99 -3.30 1.40
C LEU A 58 -5.64 -2.26 0.33
N LEU A 59 -5.58 -2.66 -0.94
CA LEU A 59 -5.39 -1.73 -2.06
C LEU A 59 -6.53 -0.72 -2.18
N GLY A 60 -7.79 -1.17 -2.05
CA GLY A 60 -8.96 -0.28 -2.00
C GLY A 60 -8.86 0.73 -0.85
N SER A 61 -8.42 0.30 0.33
CA SER A 61 -8.16 1.19 1.46
C SER A 61 -7.08 2.23 1.17
N GLU A 62 -5.99 1.86 0.51
CA GLU A 62 -4.91 2.81 0.20
C GLU A 62 -5.32 3.81 -0.88
N ILE A 63 -6.03 3.36 -1.93
CA ILE A 63 -6.52 4.25 -2.99
C ILE A 63 -7.55 5.25 -2.43
N SER A 64 -8.41 4.80 -1.52
CA SER A 64 -9.42 5.65 -0.86
C SER A 64 -8.92 6.32 0.42
N ARG A 65 -7.59 6.43 0.63
CA ARG A 65 -7.03 6.94 1.88
C ARG A 65 -7.53 8.36 2.19
N GLY A 66 -8.14 8.53 3.36
CA GLY A 66 -8.78 9.79 3.79
C GLY A 66 -10.29 9.81 3.63
N ASP A 67 -10.87 8.83 2.92
CA ASP A 67 -12.31 8.61 2.76
C ASP A 67 -12.82 7.57 3.77
N GLU A 68 -14.11 7.65 4.11
CA GLU A 68 -14.84 6.65 4.90
C GLU A 68 -14.78 5.26 4.26
N LYS A 69 -14.79 5.17 2.92
CA LYS A 69 -14.66 3.91 2.18
C LYS A 69 -13.38 3.15 2.56
N SER A 70 -12.31 3.88 2.93
CA SER A 70 -11.06 3.26 3.39
C SER A 70 -11.22 2.49 4.70
N ILE A 71 -12.12 2.92 5.58
CA ILE A 71 -12.41 2.24 6.85
C ILE A 71 -13.10 0.90 6.57
N ILE A 72 -14.09 0.91 5.67
CA ILE A 72 -14.84 -0.29 5.28
C ILE A 72 -13.89 -1.35 4.70
N TYR A 73 -13.03 -0.96 3.76
CA TYR A 73 -12.04 -1.87 3.19
C TYR A 73 -11.09 -2.44 4.24
N ARG A 74 -10.59 -1.64 5.19
CA ARG A 74 -9.72 -2.15 6.27
C ARG A 74 -10.43 -3.14 7.16
N GLN A 75 -11.68 -2.88 7.53
CA GLN A 75 -12.46 -3.81 8.35
C GLN A 75 -12.68 -5.14 7.62
N LYS A 76 -13.04 -5.10 6.34
CA LYS A 76 -13.16 -6.30 5.50
C LYS A 76 -11.82 -7.06 5.37
N ALA A 77 -10.73 -6.34 5.11
CA ALA A 77 -9.39 -6.92 5.04
C ALA A 77 -8.98 -7.60 6.35
N LYS A 78 -9.23 -6.96 7.50
CA LYS A 78 -8.92 -7.50 8.83
C LYS A 78 -9.66 -8.80 9.09
N ARG A 79 -10.98 -8.81 8.87
CA ARG A 79 -11.81 -10.01 9.06
C ARG A 79 -11.26 -11.19 8.26
N VAL A 80 -11.07 -11.00 6.95
CA VAL A 80 -10.53 -12.06 6.09
C VAL A 80 -9.14 -12.49 6.55
N ALA A 81 -8.25 -11.55 6.88
CA ALA A 81 -6.89 -11.83 7.30
C ALA A 81 -6.84 -12.64 8.60
N ASP A 82 -7.69 -12.30 9.57
CA ASP A 82 -7.80 -13.02 10.84
C ASP A 82 -8.29 -14.46 10.60
N ASP A 83 -9.32 -14.65 9.77
CA ASP A 83 -9.86 -15.97 9.43
C ASP A 83 -8.79 -16.92 8.85
N ILE A 84 -7.91 -16.39 7.99
CA ILE A 84 -6.90 -17.19 7.28
C ILE A 84 -5.49 -17.10 7.88
N LYS A 85 -5.34 -16.42 9.03
CA LYS A 85 -4.05 -16.14 9.68
C LYS A 85 -3.01 -15.50 8.75
N CYS A 86 -3.44 -14.50 7.96
CA CYS A 86 -2.60 -13.77 7.00
C CYS A 86 -2.02 -12.50 7.62
N MET A 87 -0.70 -12.32 7.62
CA MET A 87 -0.06 -11.16 8.24
C MET A 87 -0.05 -9.90 7.36
N SER A 88 -0.46 -10.00 6.09
CA SER A 88 -0.43 -8.86 5.15
C SER A 88 -1.22 -7.65 5.66
N TYR A 89 -2.33 -7.86 6.36
CA TYR A 89 -3.09 -6.78 7.00
C TYR A 89 -2.24 -6.03 8.04
N TYR A 90 -1.62 -6.79 8.95
CA TYR A 90 -0.83 -6.23 10.05
C TYR A 90 0.43 -5.52 9.56
N TYR A 91 1.13 -6.09 8.57
CA TYR A 91 2.26 -5.42 7.93
C TYR A 91 1.84 -4.13 7.23
N TYR A 92 0.69 -4.12 6.55
CA TYR A 92 0.17 -2.90 5.93
C TYR A 92 -0.19 -1.83 6.97
N MET A 93 -0.75 -2.21 8.12
CA MET A 93 -1.04 -1.25 9.18
C MET A 93 0.24 -0.61 9.75
N ARG A 94 1.32 -1.38 9.92
CA ARG A 94 2.64 -0.82 10.30
C ARG A 94 3.17 0.19 9.28
N ILE A 95 3.05 -0.14 7.99
CA ILE A 95 3.42 0.80 6.89
C ILE A 95 2.59 2.07 6.98
N LYS A 96 1.27 1.93 7.15
CA LYS A 96 0.35 3.06 7.24
C LYS A 96 0.67 3.96 8.43
N GLU A 97 0.98 3.39 9.59
CA GLU A 97 1.36 4.14 10.79
C GLU A 97 2.68 4.89 10.58
N ALA A 98 3.72 4.21 10.10
CA ALA A 98 5.03 4.80 9.85
C ALA A 98 4.96 5.96 8.84
N THR A 99 4.16 5.81 7.79
CA THR A 99 4.00 6.83 6.74
C THR A 99 3.00 7.93 7.13
N SER A 100 2.14 7.71 8.12
CA SER A 100 1.24 8.76 8.65
C SER A 100 1.92 9.63 9.71
N LEU A 101 2.86 9.08 10.49
CA LEU A 101 3.62 9.81 11.51
C LEU A 101 4.57 10.87 10.93
N SER A 102 4.99 10.72 9.67
CA SER A 102 5.77 11.74 8.96
C SER A 102 5.03 13.09 8.82
N LYS A 103 3.70 13.13 9.05
CA LYS A 103 2.93 14.39 9.13
C LYS A 103 3.14 15.18 10.43
N LYS A 104 3.70 14.59 11.49
CA LYS A 104 3.75 15.20 12.83
C LYS A 104 5.12 15.77 13.23
N VAL A 105 6.18 15.54 12.46
CA VAL A 105 7.56 15.86 12.91
C VAL A 105 8.05 17.27 12.50
N ASP A 106 7.35 17.99 11.61
CA ASP A 106 7.69 19.39 11.27
C ASP A 106 6.87 20.44 12.06
N GLY A 107 6.31 20.05 13.20
CA GLY A 107 5.30 20.82 13.94
C GLY A 107 5.77 21.67 15.12
N PHE A 108 7.06 22.02 15.23
CA PHE A 108 7.50 23.03 16.21
C PHE A 108 7.39 24.45 15.66
N SER A 109 6.17 24.84 15.28
CA SER A 109 5.74 26.24 15.21
C SER A 109 4.23 26.30 15.17
N SER A 110 3.67 27.01 16.14
CA SER A 110 2.25 27.34 16.29
C SER A 110 1.62 27.85 15.00
N GLY A 111 0.60 27.16 14.50
CA GLY A 111 -0.23 27.63 13.39
C GLY A 111 -0.96 26.47 12.72
N VAL A 112 -2.28 26.54 12.66
CA VAL A 112 -3.09 25.59 11.89
C VAL A 112 -2.76 25.77 10.40
N ILE A 113 -1.88 24.92 9.87
CA ILE A 113 -1.63 24.82 8.44
C ILE A 113 -2.41 23.62 7.91
N ARG A 114 -3.54 23.89 7.26
CA ARG A 114 -4.11 22.96 6.27
C ARG A 114 -3.14 22.92 5.08
N SER A 115 -2.21 21.96 5.10
CA SER A 115 -1.31 21.73 3.98
C SER A 115 -2.08 21.14 2.80
N ILE A 116 -2.52 22.01 1.90
CA ILE A 116 -2.85 21.65 0.52
C ILE A 116 -1.52 21.30 -0.15
N GLY A 117 -1.34 20.04 -0.60
CA GLY A 117 -0.38 19.72 -1.67
C GLY A 117 0.89 18.90 -1.35
N ALA A 118 1.15 18.45 -0.12
CA ALA A 118 2.26 17.52 0.12
C ALA A 118 1.88 16.09 -0.28
N GLN A 119 2.27 15.65 -1.48
CA GLN A 119 2.15 14.24 -1.89
C GLN A 119 3.09 13.39 -1.02
N ASP A 120 2.51 12.66 -0.08
CA ASP A 120 3.19 11.80 0.89
C ASP A 120 3.73 10.53 0.17
N ASP A 121 4.93 10.61 -0.38
CA ASP A 121 5.52 9.49 -1.13
C ASP A 121 6.11 8.40 -0.21
N GLY A 122 5.99 8.55 1.11
CA GLY A 122 6.49 7.58 2.10
C GLY A 122 8.01 7.66 2.35
N TYR A 123 8.68 8.69 1.85
CA TYR A 123 10.12 8.91 2.05
C TYR A 123 10.38 9.96 3.14
N GLN A 124 11.41 9.73 3.96
CA GLN A 124 12.00 10.72 4.86
C GLN A 124 13.33 11.20 4.28
N VAL A 125 13.48 12.50 4.10
CA VAL A 125 14.70 13.14 3.61
C VAL A 125 15.42 13.78 4.80
N GLU A 126 16.62 13.31 5.14
CA GLU A 126 17.51 14.03 6.03
C GLU A 126 18.34 15.02 5.22
N VAL A 127 18.38 16.28 5.64
CA VAL A 127 19.22 17.32 5.04
C VAL A 127 20.44 17.61 5.93
N ASN A 128 21.58 17.91 5.33
CA ASN A 128 22.76 18.39 6.04
C ASN A 128 22.63 19.90 6.34
N ARG A 129 23.57 20.43 7.14
CA ARG A 129 23.58 21.86 7.54
C ARG A 129 23.74 22.85 6.36
N PHE A 130 24.06 22.37 5.16
CA PHE A 130 24.25 23.16 3.95
C PHE A 130 23.11 22.97 2.93
N GLY A 131 21.99 22.37 3.34
CA GLY A 131 20.83 22.14 2.46
C GLY A 131 20.99 20.99 1.46
N GLY A 132 22.07 20.22 1.54
CA GLY A 132 22.27 19.00 0.75
C GLY A 132 21.52 17.81 1.35
N VAL A 133 20.96 16.94 0.51
CA VAL A 133 20.32 15.69 0.95
C VAL A 133 21.38 14.74 1.52
N ARG A 134 21.26 14.41 2.80
CA ARG A 134 22.13 13.47 3.53
C ARG A 134 21.67 12.02 3.39
N SER A 135 20.36 11.77 3.49
CA SER A 135 19.80 10.44 3.31
C SER A 135 18.33 10.50 2.87
N ILE A 136 17.91 9.52 2.06
CA ILE A 136 16.50 9.29 1.73
C ILE A 136 16.14 7.91 2.28
N THR A 137 15.22 7.87 3.23
CA THR A 137 14.76 6.64 3.86
C THR A 137 13.34 6.32 3.40
N ASP A 138 13.11 5.11 2.92
CA ASP A 138 11.77 4.61 2.62
C ASP A 138 11.11 4.08 3.90
N ASN A 139 10.16 4.84 4.45
CA ASN A 139 9.50 4.52 5.72
C ASN A 139 8.61 3.28 5.61
N ALA A 140 8.06 3.00 4.42
CA ALA A 140 7.22 1.82 4.22
C ALA A 140 8.04 0.54 4.31
N SER A 141 9.13 0.45 3.54
CA SER A 141 10.03 -0.71 3.55
C SER A 141 10.67 -0.94 4.92
N ARG A 142 11.08 0.15 5.60
CA ARG A 142 11.64 0.09 6.95
C ARG A 142 10.63 -0.40 7.98
N ALA A 143 9.36 0.01 7.90
CA ALA A 143 8.32 -0.41 8.84
C ALA A 143 8.06 -1.93 8.86
N VAL A 144 8.44 -2.62 7.79
CA VAL A 144 8.35 -4.08 7.66
C VAL A 144 9.71 -4.75 7.56
N GLU A 145 10.79 -4.03 7.85
CA GLU A 145 12.18 -4.53 7.86
C GLU A 145 12.57 -5.18 6.53
N VAL A 146 12.20 -4.53 5.42
CA VAL A 146 12.57 -4.97 4.07
C VAL A 146 13.60 -4.02 3.50
N ASP A 147 14.78 -4.54 3.20
CA ASP A 147 15.81 -3.82 2.46
C ASP A 147 15.58 -3.97 0.96
N LEU A 148 15.13 -2.89 0.31
CA LEU A 148 14.84 -2.85 -1.13
C LEU A 148 16.08 -3.11 -2.00
N ASN A 149 17.28 -2.81 -1.51
CA ASN A 149 18.53 -3.03 -2.23
C ASN A 149 18.91 -4.51 -2.29
N ARG A 150 18.38 -5.33 -1.36
CA ARG A 150 18.65 -6.77 -1.26
C ARG A 150 17.54 -7.63 -1.85
N LEU A 151 16.55 -7.04 -2.51
CA LEU A 151 15.52 -7.77 -3.22
C LEU A 151 16.07 -8.45 -4.47
N SER A 152 15.59 -9.66 -4.74
CA SER A 152 15.83 -10.30 -6.03
C SER A 152 15.19 -9.49 -7.17
N PRO A 153 15.69 -9.61 -8.41
CA PRO A 153 15.12 -8.90 -9.57
C PRO A 153 13.60 -9.16 -9.72
N LYS A 154 13.15 -10.39 -9.47
CA LYS A 154 11.73 -10.76 -9.49
C LYS A 154 10.90 -10.00 -8.46
N ASN A 155 11.40 -9.87 -7.22
CA ASN A 155 10.66 -9.17 -6.17
C ASN A 155 10.64 -7.66 -6.41
N ARG A 156 11.72 -7.10 -6.97
CA ARG A 156 11.78 -5.70 -7.38
C ARG A 156 10.78 -5.41 -8.51
N ASP A 157 10.77 -6.23 -9.56
CA ASP A 157 9.81 -6.11 -10.66
C ASP A 157 8.35 -6.25 -10.21
N PHE A 158 8.10 -7.15 -9.25
CA PHE A 158 6.80 -7.26 -8.61
C PHE A 158 6.39 -5.95 -7.94
N LEU A 159 7.26 -5.31 -7.14
CA LEU A 159 6.95 -4.06 -6.45
C LEU A 159 6.79 -2.86 -7.41
N GLU A 160 7.67 -2.73 -8.41
CA GLU A 160 7.79 -1.51 -9.22
C GLU A 160 6.96 -1.56 -10.52
N SER A 161 7.03 -2.68 -11.24
CA SER A 161 6.56 -2.79 -12.63
C SER A 161 5.17 -3.43 -12.76
N THR A 162 4.78 -4.28 -11.80
CA THR A 162 3.51 -5.01 -11.88
C THR A 162 2.34 -4.09 -11.53
N ASN A 163 1.57 -3.63 -12.52
CA ASN A 163 0.42 -2.75 -12.29
C ASN A 163 -0.87 -3.54 -11.94
N LEU A 164 -1.94 -2.82 -11.58
CA LEU A 164 -3.23 -3.41 -11.20
C LEU A 164 -3.78 -4.34 -12.30
N MET A 165 -3.70 -3.93 -13.57
CA MET A 165 -4.19 -4.73 -14.70
C MET A 165 -3.43 -6.06 -14.84
N LYS A 166 -2.10 -6.04 -14.72
CA LYS A 166 -1.26 -7.25 -14.71
C LYS A 166 -1.64 -8.18 -13.55
N MET A 167 -1.91 -7.64 -12.37
CA MET A 167 -2.36 -8.43 -11.20
C MET A 167 -3.71 -9.10 -11.46
N LEU A 168 -4.70 -8.34 -11.97
CA LEU A 168 -6.04 -8.86 -12.29
C LEU A 168 -5.96 -10.01 -13.31
N LYS A 169 -5.22 -9.79 -14.41
CA LYS A 169 -4.99 -10.83 -15.44
C LYS A 169 -4.34 -12.07 -14.84
N HIS A 170 -3.30 -11.92 -14.02
CA HIS A 170 -2.65 -13.05 -13.36
C HIS A 170 -3.58 -13.81 -12.39
N HIS A 171 -4.58 -13.12 -11.83
CA HIS A 171 -5.58 -13.71 -10.95
C HIS A 171 -6.81 -14.25 -11.69
N GLY A 172 -6.85 -14.15 -13.01
CA GLY A 172 -7.98 -14.57 -13.83
C GLY A 172 -9.22 -13.69 -13.64
N ILE A 173 -9.04 -12.43 -13.27
CA ILE A 173 -10.11 -11.44 -13.09
C ILE A 173 -10.15 -10.60 -14.36
N ASN A 174 -11.17 -10.82 -15.19
CA ASN A 174 -11.39 -10.05 -16.41
C ASN A 174 -12.10 -8.75 -16.02
N TYR A 175 -11.52 -7.63 -16.40
CA TYR A 175 -12.13 -6.31 -16.28
C TYR A 175 -12.01 -5.64 -17.65
N PRO A 176 -13.14 -5.23 -18.27
CA PRO A 176 -13.16 -4.62 -19.60
C PRO A 176 -12.57 -3.21 -19.60
#